data_AF-A0A3B6RIX8-F1
#
_entry.id   AF-A0A3B6RIX8-F1
#
_cell.length_a   1.000
_cell.length_b   1.000
_cell.length_c   1.000
_cell.angle_alpha   90.00
_cell.angle_beta   90.00
_cell.angle_gamma   90.00
#
_symmetry.space_group_name_H-M   'P 1'
#
loop_
_entity.id
_entity.type
_entity.pdbx_description
1 polymer ?
#
loop_
_entity_poly.entity_id
_entity_poly.type
_entity_poly.pdbx_seq_one_letter_code
_entity_poly.pdbx_strand_id
1 'polypeptide(L)'
;MLDGEMEGSLELLDLCSIMQEIFVEMKAIIQELQVALRKGDEAASQAKIQSYKKLFKKTAKKATSEGCSMVMLLTKAREVSISLLESTVLLLSKQIEMRKQSLISKAFYKMKKPVVCEEEQLQELECSIRDLENGAGHLFRKLAQSRVSLLNILRE
;
A
#
# COMPACT_ATOMS: atom_id res chain seq x y z
N MET A 1 24.14 -9.49 -19.31
CA MET A 1 23.42 -9.69 -18.03
C MET A 1 23.25 -8.36 -17.30
N LEU A 2 24.33 -7.59 -17.13
CA LEU A 2 24.33 -6.28 -16.46
C LEU A 2 23.52 -5.18 -17.19
N ASP A 3 23.51 -5.13 -18.53
CA ASP A 3 22.73 -4.12 -19.27
C ASP A 3 21.22 -4.23 -19.01
N GLY A 4 20.71 -5.46 -18.90
CA GLY A 4 19.30 -5.69 -18.56
C GLY A 4 18.97 -5.30 -17.11
N GLU A 5 19.92 -5.45 -16.19
CA GLU A 5 19.76 -5.01 -14.80
C GLU A 5 19.82 -3.48 -14.69
N MET A 6 20.65 -2.82 -15.50
CA MET A 6 20.68 -1.36 -15.60
C MET A 6 19.39 -0.82 -16.20
N GLU A 7 18.88 -1.39 -17.28
CA GLU A 7 17.61 -0.96 -17.86
C GLU A 7 16.45 -1.14 -16.85
N GLY A 8 16.36 -2.30 -16.20
CA GLY A 8 15.35 -2.54 -15.16
C GLY A 8 15.47 -1.59 -13.95
N SER A 9 16.69 -1.16 -13.58
CA SER A 9 16.87 -0.15 -12.53
C SER A 9 16.35 1.24 -12.93
N LEU A 10 16.40 1.58 -14.22
CA LEU A 10 15.88 2.85 -14.75
C LEU A 10 14.35 2.83 -14.71
N GLU A 11 13.73 1.75 -15.18
CA GLU A 11 12.27 1.55 -15.12
C GLU A 11 11.74 1.64 -13.68
N LEU A 12 12.48 1.11 -12.71
CA LEU A 12 12.13 1.22 -11.29
C LEU A 12 12.24 2.65 -10.75
N LEU A 13 13.23 3.43 -11.20
CA LEU A 13 13.35 4.84 -10.84
C LEU A 13 12.21 5.68 -11.43
N ASP A 14 11.83 5.40 -12.67
CA ASP A 14 10.70 6.05 -13.33
C ASP A 14 9.39 5.71 -12.61
N LEU A 15 9.20 4.44 -12.23
CA LEU A 15 8.03 4.02 -11.45
C LEU A 15 7.98 4.72 -10.09
N CYS A 16 9.12 4.80 -9.37
CA CYS A 16 9.17 5.52 -8.10
C CYS A 16 8.83 7.00 -8.27
N SER A 17 9.28 7.63 -9.37
CA SER A 17 8.97 9.03 -9.69
C SER A 17 7.47 9.21 -9.96
N ILE A 18 6.87 8.31 -10.75
CA ILE A 18 5.44 8.28 -11.00
C ILE A 18 4.66 8.11 -9.68
N MET A 19 5.10 7.22 -8.80
CA MET A 19 4.48 7.01 -7.48
C MET A 19 4.49 8.28 -6.63
N GLN A 20 5.60 9.04 -6.63
CA GLN A 20 5.67 10.33 -5.93
C GLN A 20 4.61 11.30 -6.45
N GLU A 21 4.51 11.47 -7.77
CA GLU A 21 3.52 12.36 -8.39
C GLU A 21 2.08 11.98 -7.98
N ILE A 22 1.78 10.68 -7.97
CA ILE A 22 0.47 10.16 -7.58
C ILE A 22 0.18 10.44 -6.10
N PHE A 23 1.15 10.23 -5.20
CA PHE A 23 0.94 10.46 -3.77
C PHE A 23 0.74 11.94 -3.46
N VAL A 24 1.47 12.83 -4.14
CA VAL A 24 1.25 14.27 -4.06
C VAL A 24 -0.18 14.63 -4.48
N GLU A 25 -0.66 14.09 -5.60
CA GLU A 25 -2.02 14.34 -6.09
C GLU A 25 -3.09 13.76 -5.13
N MET A 26 -2.88 12.55 -4.60
CA MET A 26 -3.78 11.93 -3.63
C MET A 26 -3.90 12.75 -2.34
N LYS A 27 -2.76 13.21 -1.81
CA LYS A 27 -2.71 14.03 -0.60
C LYS A 27 -3.44 15.35 -0.78
N ALA A 28 -3.29 16.00 -1.94
CA ALA A 28 -4.03 17.21 -2.26
C ALA A 28 -5.55 16.96 -2.26
N ILE A 29 -6.01 15.89 -2.91
CA ILE A 29 -7.44 15.54 -2.95
C ILE A 29 -8.00 15.26 -1.54
N ILE A 30 -7.24 14.58 -0.69
CA ILE A 30 -7.63 14.29 0.70
C ILE A 30 -7.77 15.58 1.51
N GLN A 31 -6.79 16.48 1.43
CA GLN A 31 -6.83 17.76 2.15
C GLN A 31 -7.99 18.63 1.69
N GLU A 32 -8.25 18.67 0.39
CA GLU A 32 -9.41 19.38 -0.17
C GLU A 32 -10.74 18.76 0.28
N LEU A 33 -10.83 17.43 0.36
CA LEU A 33 -12.00 16.72 0.88
C LEU A 33 -12.22 17.01 2.36
N GLN A 34 -11.17 17.00 3.19
CA GLN A 34 -11.26 17.40 4.61
C GLN A 34 -11.83 18.83 4.74
N VAL A 35 -11.36 19.77 3.91
CA VAL A 35 -11.86 21.14 3.92
C VAL A 35 -13.32 21.23 3.49
N ALA A 36 -13.74 20.48 2.46
CA ALA A 36 -15.12 20.46 1.99
C ALA A 36 -16.08 19.89 3.05
N LEU A 37 -15.68 18.80 3.72
CA LEU A 37 -16.44 18.18 4.81
C LEU A 37 -16.57 19.12 6.01
N ARG A 38 -15.49 19.80 6.42
CA ARG A 38 -15.55 20.80 7.52
C ARG A 38 -16.48 21.97 7.22
N LYS A 39 -16.64 22.33 5.95
CA LYS A 39 -17.55 23.40 5.50
C LYS A 39 -18.99 22.92 5.31
N GLY A 40 -19.25 21.61 5.38
CA GLY A 40 -20.55 21.02 5.07
C GLY A 40 -20.95 21.16 3.59
N ASP A 41 -19.96 21.31 2.69
CA ASP A 41 -20.22 21.43 1.25
C ASP A 41 -20.27 20.03 0.62
N GLU A 42 -21.48 19.46 0.60
CA GLU A 42 -21.73 18.12 0.07
C GLU A 42 -21.41 17.99 -1.43
N ALA A 43 -21.64 19.05 -2.21
CA ALA A 43 -21.37 19.05 -3.65
C ALA A 43 -19.86 19.03 -3.92
N ALA A 44 -19.08 19.85 -3.18
CA ALA A 44 -17.63 19.83 -3.25
C ALA A 44 -17.05 18.50 -2.75
N SER A 45 -17.58 17.97 -1.63
CA SER A 45 -17.14 16.68 -1.06
C SER A 45 -17.33 15.54 -2.07
N GLN A 46 -18.50 15.47 -2.69
CA GLN A 46 -18.79 14.47 -3.72
C GLN A 46 -17.89 14.64 -4.95
N ALA A 47 -17.60 15.88 -5.38
CA ALA A 47 -16.69 16.13 -6.49
C ALA A 47 -15.25 15.68 -6.20
N LYS A 48 -14.76 15.87 -4.96
CA LYS A 48 -13.43 15.40 -4.55
C LYS A 48 -13.36 13.88 -4.44
N ILE A 49 -14.41 13.22 -3.93
CA ILE A 49 -14.53 11.75 -3.94
C ILE A 49 -14.47 11.20 -5.37
N GLN A 50 -15.14 11.83 -6.33
CA GLN A 50 -15.08 11.41 -7.74
C GLN A 50 -13.69 11.64 -8.35
N SER A 51 -13.02 12.73 -7.98
CA SER A 51 -11.65 13.02 -8.40
C SER A 51 -10.67 11.96 -7.89
N TYR A 52 -10.78 11.56 -6.61
CA TYR A 52 -10.01 10.46 -6.02
C TYR A 52 -10.24 9.13 -6.76
N LYS A 53 -11.50 8.77 -7.04
CA LYS A 53 -11.85 7.57 -7.81
C LYS A 53 -11.26 7.59 -9.22
N LYS A 54 -11.27 8.75 -9.88
CA LYS A 54 -10.72 8.92 -11.24
C LYS A 54 -9.21 8.77 -11.24
N LEU A 55 -8.53 9.36 -10.26
CA LEU A 55 -7.10 9.21 -10.07
C LEU A 55 -6.74 7.73 -9.96
N PHE A 56 -7.39 6.99 -9.05
CA PHE A 56 -7.15 5.56 -8.85
C PHE A 56 -7.36 4.71 -10.11
N LYS A 57 -8.38 5.02 -10.91
CA LYS A 57 -8.63 4.35 -12.21
C LYS A 57 -7.57 4.66 -13.26
N LYS A 58 -7.01 5.87 -13.26
CA LYS A 58 -5.94 6.28 -14.17
C LYS A 58 -4.63 5.56 -13.83
N THR A 59 -4.32 5.43 -12.55
CA THR A 59 -3.13 4.73 -12.06
C THR A 59 -3.14 3.24 -12.34
N ALA A 60 -4.31 2.58 -12.21
CA ALA A 60 -4.46 1.16 -12.51
C ALA A 60 -4.10 0.80 -13.97
N LYS A 61 -4.24 1.76 -14.90
CA LYS A 61 -3.87 1.57 -16.32
C LYS A 61 -2.39 1.84 -16.62
N LYS A 62 -1.70 2.63 -15.78
CA LYS A 62 -0.28 2.98 -15.97
C LYS A 62 0.67 1.91 -15.38
N ALA A 63 0.15 1.03 -14.53
CA ALA A 63 0.89 -0.05 -13.87
C ALA A 63 0.96 -1.37 -14.67
N THR A 64 0.40 -1.43 -15.88
CA THR A 64 0.45 -2.61 -16.76
C THR A 64 1.55 -2.43 -17.81
N SER A 65 2.80 -2.32 -17.34
CA SER A 65 3.99 -2.63 -18.14
C SER A 65 4.62 -3.88 -17.53
N GLU A 66 4.96 -4.84 -18.39
CA GLU A 66 5.19 -6.24 -18.05
C GLU A 66 6.22 -6.46 -16.94
N GLY A 67 5.77 -7.08 -15.85
CA GLY A 67 6.54 -8.10 -15.14
C GLY A 67 7.91 -7.73 -14.58
N CYS A 68 7.98 -6.80 -13.63
CA CYS A 68 9.18 -6.73 -12.78
C CYS A 68 9.30 -8.04 -11.99
N SER A 69 10.38 -8.80 -12.21
CA SER A 69 10.69 -10.07 -11.52
C SER A 69 10.53 -9.98 -9.98
N MET A 70 10.76 -8.79 -9.41
CA MET A 70 10.53 -8.49 -8.00
C MET A 70 9.05 -8.53 -7.59
N VAL A 71 8.13 -8.04 -8.44
CA VAL A 71 6.67 -8.11 -8.18
C VAL A 71 6.20 -9.55 -8.19
N MET A 72 6.79 -10.39 -9.05
CA MET A 72 6.54 -11.84 -9.04
C MET A 72 7.10 -12.49 -7.76
N LEU A 73 8.29 -12.11 -7.30
CA LEU A 73 8.87 -12.59 -6.04
C LEU A 73 8.06 -12.14 -4.82
N LEU A 74 7.60 -10.89 -4.78
CA LEU A 74 6.76 -10.34 -3.71
C LEU A 74 5.38 -10.99 -3.68
N THR A 75 4.78 -11.24 -4.85
CA THR A 75 3.51 -11.99 -4.97
C THR A 75 3.67 -13.41 -4.43
N LYS A 76 4.74 -14.12 -4.82
CA LYS A 76 5.05 -15.46 -4.30
C LYS A 76 5.33 -15.45 -2.79
N ALA A 77 6.07 -14.48 -2.28
CA ALA A 77 6.32 -14.34 -0.84
C ALA A 77 5.03 -14.09 -0.03
N ARG A 78 4.08 -13.33 -0.60
CA ARG A 78 2.77 -13.08 -0.01
C ARG A 78 1.92 -14.35 0.03
N GLU A 79 1.88 -15.13 -1.04
CA GLU A 79 1.16 -16.41 -1.09
C GLU A 79 1.70 -17.41 -0.04
N VAL A 80 3.03 -17.55 0.05
CA VAL A 80 3.68 -18.39 1.08
C VAL A 80 3.32 -17.93 2.49
N SER A 81 3.29 -16.61 2.72
CA SER A 81 2.92 -16.05 4.02
C SER A 81 1.46 -16.34 4.39
N ILE A 82 0.54 -16.26 3.43
CA ILE A 82 -0.89 -16.58 3.65
C ILE A 82 -1.05 -18.05 4.00
N SER A 83 -0.45 -18.97 3.22
CA SER A 83 -0.54 -20.41 3.50
C SER A 83 0.06 -20.78 4.87
N LEU A 84 1.17 -20.14 5.26
CA LEU A 84 1.77 -20.34 6.57
C LEU A 84 0.86 -19.85 7.70
N LEU A 85 0.24 -18.68 7.52
CA LEU A 85 -0.73 -18.13 8.48
C LEU A 85 -1.97 -19.00 8.59
N GLU A 86 -2.55 -19.46 7.48
CA GLU A 86 -3.69 -20.37 7.47
C GLU A 86 -3.39 -21.69 8.19
N SER A 87 -2.24 -22.30 7.90
CA SER A 87 -1.78 -23.52 8.58
C SER A 87 -1.57 -23.30 10.08
N THR A 88 -0.98 -22.16 10.46
CA THR A 88 -0.80 -21.77 11.86
C THR A 88 -2.13 -21.57 12.56
N VAL A 89 -3.10 -20.90 11.92
CA VAL A 89 -4.46 -20.71 12.45
C VAL A 89 -5.17 -22.05 12.62
N LEU A 90 -5.04 -22.98 11.68
CA LEU A 90 -5.60 -24.32 11.79
C LEU A 90 -4.97 -25.13 12.94
N LEU A 91 -3.64 -25.05 13.11
CA LEU A 91 -2.92 -25.70 14.21
C LEU A 91 -3.32 -25.13 15.57
N LEU A 92 -3.40 -23.80 15.67
CA LEU A 92 -3.86 -23.12 16.88
C LEU A 92 -5.33 -23.44 17.17
N SER A 93 -6.18 -23.49 16.15
CA SER A 93 -7.59 -23.86 16.30
C SER A 93 -7.72 -25.30 16.80
N LYS A 94 -6.92 -26.24 16.28
CA LYS A 94 -6.87 -27.63 16.76
C LYS A 94 -6.35 -27.70 18.20
N GLN A 95 -5.34 -26.92 18.57
CA GLN A 95 -4.87 -26.82 19.96
C GLN A 95 -5.93 -26.23 20.90
N ILE A 96 -6.67 -25.22 20.43
CA ILE A 96 -7.76 -24.61 21.18
C ILE A 96 -8.93 -25.60 21.31
N GLU A 97 -9.27 -26.38 20.27
CA GLU A 97 -10.30 -27.42 20.33
C GLU A 97 -9.94 -28.52 21.33
N MET A 98 -8.68 -28.98 21.31
CA MET A 98 -8.16 -29.93 22.31
C MET A 98 -8.19 -29.36 23.74
N ARG A 99 -7.96 -28.04 23.91
CA ARG A 99 -8.08 -27.36 25.22
C ARG A 99 -9.52 -26.96 25.60
N LYS A 100 -10.44 -26.84 24.64
CA LYS A 100 -11.86 -26.51 24.86
C LYS A 100 -12.69 -27.72 25.26
N GLN A 101 -12.26 -28.94 24.91
CA GLN A 101 -12.83 -30.16 25.48
C GLN A 101 -12.64 -30.26 27.00
N SER A 102 -11.68 -29.53 27.59
CA SER A 102 -11.47 -29.50 29.04
C SER A 102 -12.17 -28.35 29.77
N LEU A 103 -12.77 -27.36 29.08
CA LEU A 103 -13.36 -26.16 29.70
C LEU A 103 -14.51 -25.57 28.86
N ILE A 104 -15.73 -26.05 29.04
CA ILE A 104 -16.94 -25.36 28.58
C ILE A 104 -17.15 -24.10 29.44
N SER A 105 -17.32 -22.91 28.86
CA SER A 105 -18.43 -21.98 29.18
C SER A 105 -18.25 -20.54 28.67
N LYS A 106 -19.33 -20.06 28.04
CA LYS A 106 -19.96 -18.73 28.17
C LYS A 106 -19.27 -17.46 27.62
N ALA A 107 -19.92 -17.00 26.53
CA ALA A 107 -20.44 -15.63 26.33
C ALA A 107 -19.48 -14.51 25.92
N PHE A 108 -20.09 -13.50 25.26
CA PHE A 108 -19.54 -12.23 24.76
C PHE A 108 -18.76 -12.42 23.44
N TYR A 109 -19.16 -11.89 22.28
CA TYR A 109 -19.34 -10.48 21.96
C TYR A 109 -20.44 -10.25 20.91
N LYS A 110 -21.63 -9.86 21.36
CA LYS A 110 -22.48 -8.94 20.59
C LYS A 110 -21.99 -7.53 20.92
N MET A 111 -21.27 -6.87 20.01
CA MET A 111 -21.06 -5.43 20.13
C MET A 111 -21.11 -4.77 18.76
N LYS A 112 -22.18 -3.99 18.62
CA LYS A 112 -22.52 -3.01 17.59
C LYS A 112 -21.31 -2.09 17.35
N LYS A 113 -20.85 -1.95 16.10
CA LYS A 113 -19.86 -0.93 15.74
C LYS A 113 -20.52 0.46 15.79
N PRO A 114 -19.91 1.45 16.47
CA PRO A 114 -20.27 2.84 16.27
C PRO A 114 -19.77 3.31 14.90
N VAL A 115 -20.58 4.13 14.23
CA VAL A 115 -20.16 4.88 13.05
C VAL A 115 -19.00 5.78 13.47
N VAL A 116 -17.81 5.45 12.99
CA VAL A 116 -16.59 6.25 13.18
C VAL A 116 -16.74 7.55 12.40
N CYS A 117 -16.29 8.66 12.99
CA CYS A 117 -16.36 9.98 12.39
C CYS A 117 -15.53 10.01 11.08
N GLU A 118 -16.13 10.41 9.96
CA GLU A 118 -15.51 10.36 8.62
C GLU A 118 -14.16 11.11 8.55
N GLU A 119 -13.96 12.09 9.43
CA GLU A 119 -12.72 12.87 9.53
C GLU A 119 -11.52 12.06 10.09
N GLU A 120 -11.75 11.17 11.06
CA GLU A 120 -10.68 10.34 11.65
C GLU A 120 -10.13 9.34 10.62
N GLN A 121 -11.01 8.74 9.82
CA GLN A 121 -10.63 7.82 8.74
C GLN A 121 -9.85 8.53 7.63
N LEU A 122 -10.25 9.78 7.33
CA LEU A 122 -9.58 10.57 6.31
C LEU A 122 -8.18 11.02 6.77
N GLN A 123 -8.00 11.26 8.07
CA GLN A 123 -6.71 11.53 8.67
C GLN A 123 -5.80 10.30 8.70
N GLU A 124 -6.32 9.11 9.03
CA GLU A 124 -5.58 7.85 8.95
C GLU A 124 -5.11 7.56 7.51
N LEU A 125 -5.97 7.82 6.52
CA LEU A 125 -5.63 7.70 5.11
C LEU A 125 -4.53 8.68 4.70
N GLU A 126 -4.59 9.94 5.14
CA GLU A 126 -3.53 10.94 4.86
C GLU A 126 -2.18 10.51 5.45
N CYS A 127 -2.17 10.00 6.69
CA CYS A 127 -0.97 9.46 7.33
C CYS A 127 -0.39 8.29 6.53
N SER A 128 -1.25 7.35 6.11
CA SER A 128 -0.83 6.19 5.32
C SER A 128 -0.21 6.60 3.98
N ILE A 129 -0.80 7.57 3.29
CA ILE A 129 -0.25 8.09 2.02
C ILE A 129 1.10 8.77 2.23
N ARG A 130 1.26 9.51 3.32
CA ARG A 130 2.54 10.14 3.67
C ARG A 130 3.64 9.12 3.94
N ASP A 131 3.33 8.04 4.63
CA ASP A 131 4.29 6.96 4.89
C ASP A 131 4.70 6.26 3.58
N LEU A 132 3.74 6.03 2.69
CA LEU A 132 3.99 5.48 1.34
C LEU A 132 4.83 6.42 0.48
N GLU A 133 4.53 7.72 0.49
CA GLU A 133 5.31 8.78 -0.18
C GLU A 133 6.76 8.78 0.31
N ASN A 134 6.97 8.76 1.62
CA ASN A 134 8.29 8.69 2.23
C ASN A 134 9.05 7.41 1.84
N GLY A 135 8.36 6.26 1.88
CA GLY A 135 8.93 4.96 1.51
C GLY A 135 9.36 4.90 0.05
N ALA A 136 8.51 5.37 -0.87
CA ALA A 136 8.85 5.44 -2.30
C ALA A 136 10.04 6.39 -2.55
N GLY A 137 10.12 7.51 -1.85
CA GLY A 137 11.26 8.43 -1.94
C GLY A 137 12.55 7.81 -1.41
N HIS A 138 12.47 7.01 -0.33
CA HIS A 138 13.61 6.26 0.18
C HIS A 138 14.11 5.22 -0.84
N LEU A 139 13.20 4.46 -1.44
CA LEU A 139 13.52 3.47 -2.47
C LEU A 139 14.18 4.11 -3.70
N PHE A 140 13.62 5.21 -4.21
CA PHE A 140 14.21 5.96 -5.32
C PHE A 140 15.68 6.32 -5.03
N ARG A 141 15.95 6.90 -3.86
CA ARG A 141 17.31 7.30 -3.47
C ARG A 141 18.26 6.09 -3.40
N LYS A 142 17.80 4.97 -2.85
CA LYS A 142 18.60 3.74 -2.75
C LYS A 142 18.89 3.11 -4.11
N LEU A 143 17.91 3.08 -5.01
CA LEU A 143 18.09 2.61 -6.38
C LEU A 143 19.07 3.48 -7.17
N ALA A 144 18.93 4.81 -7.06
CA ALA A 144 19.82 5.75 -7.71
C ALA A 144 21.27 5.58 -7.21
N GLN A 145 21.46 5.46 -5.90
CA GLN A 145 22.77 5.20 -5.30
C GLN A 145 23.38 3.88 -5.79
N SER A 146 22.60 2.79 -5.78
CA SER A 146 23.06 1.47 -6.26
C SER A 146 23.51 1.52 -7.72
N ARG A 147 22.71 2.17 -8.59
CA ARG A 147 23.03 2.35 -10.01
C ARG A 147 24.34 3.12 -10.21
N VAL A 148 24.54 4.23 -9.48
CA VAL A 148 25.78 5.02 -9.57
C VAL A 148 26.99 4.19 -9.13
N SER A 149 26.89 3.45 -8.02
CA SER A 149 27.96 2.56 -7.56
C SER A 149 28.31 1.49 -8.59
N LEU A 150 27.32 0.86 -9.21
CA LEU A 150 27.53 -0.14 -10.28
C LEU A 150 28.20 0.47 -11.51
N LEU A 151 27.73 1.65 -11.95
CA LEU A 151 28.34 2.37 -13.08
C LEU A 151 29.80 2.74 -12.82
N ASN A 152 30.14 3.09 -11.58
CA ASN A 152 31.52 3.39 -11.20
C ASN A 152 32.41 2.14 -11.22
N ILE A 153 31.93 1.02 -10.68
CA ILE A 153 32.67 -0.27 -10.69
C ILE A 153 32.92 -0.76 -12.11
N LEU A 154 31.95 -0.60 -13.02
CA LEU A 154 32.08 -1.05 -14.41
C LEU A 154 32.93 -0.12 -15.29
N ARG A 155 33.28 1.07 -14.78
CA ARG A 155 34.16 2.02 -15.46
C ARG A 155 35.64 1.82 -15.08
N GLU A 156 35.91 1.09 -14.01
CA GLU A 156 37.25 0.77 -13.48
C GLU A 156 37.77 -0.55 -14.08
#